data_AF-A0A7J7CB29-F1
#
_entry.id   AF-A0A7J7CB29-F1
#
_cell.length_a   1.000
_cell.length_b   1.000
_cell.length_c   1.000
_cell.angle_alpha   90.00
_cell.angle_beta   90.00
_cell.angle_gamma   90.00
#
_symmetry.space_group_name_H-M   'P 1'
#
loop_
_entity.id
_entity.type
_entity.pdbx_description
1 polymer ?
#
loop_
_entity_poly.entity_id
_entity_poly.type
_entity_poly.pdbx_seq_one_letter_code
_entity_poly.pdbx_strand_id
1 'polypeptide(L)'
;MVLFDGLAFCKLGDKVWTPIHHQRQTWEGYMDALYFKGNFYIVSSNSVTYICDVRASPQPSMTKIEVEQCLLCSFFLVESRGELWKIYCGTGYDSSEDEEEFPEDLHTEDHVINQAEQSGNGDLNCFDKYDLVDHNHYFSSSLKTKYFCVWKLDTVGGSKPSWIDVENLDGVALFLGLNQSFSLSDPRIFGYQENRIYYTDSSRELHKRGWPSGYDTGIFNFRDDTIESLYKTDSKSVKPPAIWVTPKA
;
A
#
# COMPACT_ATOMS: atom_id res chain seq x y z
N MET A 1 -14.14 5.08 6.78
CA MET A 1 -14.32 5.48 5.37
C MET A 1 -14.74 4.25 4.59
N VAL A 2 -15.64 4.35 3.62
CA VAL A 2 -16.05 3.22 2.75
C VAL A 2 -15.84 3.66 1.30
N LEU A 3 -15.38 2.71 0.46
CA LEU A 3 -15.10 2.90 -0.95
C LEU A 3 -16.22 2.24 -1.78
N PHE A 4 -17.20 3.01 -2.27
CA PHE A 4 -18.23 2.57 -3.23
C PHE A 4 -18.27 3.62 -4.35
N ASP A 5 -17.70 3.32 -5.53
CA ASP A 5 -17.56 4.24 -6.68
C ASP A 5 -17.05 5.67 -6.38
N GLY A 6 -16.56 5.88 -5.16
CA GLY A 6 -16.39 7.18 -4.54
C GLY A 6 -16.01 7.04 -3.06
N LEU A 7 -15.69 8.17 -2.44
CA LEU A 7 -15.23 8.27 -1.06
C LEU A 7 -16.38 8.74 -0.18
N ALA A 8 -16.56 8.12 0.99
CA ALA A 8 -17.47 8.64 2.01
C ALA A 8 -16.95 8.40 3.43
N PHE A 9 -17.25 9.33 4.34
CA PHE A 9 -16.91 9.21 5.75
C PHE A 9 -18.16 9.29 6.64
N CYS A 10 -18.03 8.81 7.87
CA CYS A 10 -19.07 8.82 8.88
C CYS A 10 -18.40 9.05 10.24
N LYS A 11 -18.89 10.02 11.01
CA LYS A 11 -18.46 10.29 12.38
C LYS A 11 -19.35 9.53 13.35
N LEU A 12 -18.85 9.32 14.57
CA LEU A 12 -19.66 8.73 15.62
C LEU A 12 -20.89 9.62 15.89
N GLY A 13 -22.09 9.03 15.75
CA GLY A 13 -23.36 9.74 15.90
C GLY A 13 -23.98 10.21 14.58
N ASP A 14 -23.24 10.17 13.47
CA ASP A 14 -23.83 10.44 12.15
C ASP A 14 -24.84 9.33 11.79
N LYS A 15 -25.96 9.72 11.19
CA LYS A 15 -27.01 8.79 10.74
C LYS A 15 -26.81 8.31 9.30
N VAL A 16 -26.02 9.05 8.52
CA VAL A 16 -25.76 8.80 7.10
C VAL A 16 -24.30 9.10 6.78
N TRP A 17 -23.77 8.40 5.78
CA TRP A 17 -22.42 8.66 5.29
C TRP A 17 -22.38 9.97 4.51
N THR A 18 -21.37 10.81 4.78
CA THR A 18 -21.13 12.05 4.05
C THR A 18 -20.21 11.75 2.86
N PRO A 19 -20.65 11.99 1.61
CA PRO A 19 -19.82 11.78 0.43
C PRO A 19 -18.70 12.83 0.39
N ILE A 20 -17.53 12.40 -0.08
CA ILE A 20 -16.42 13.27 -0.45
C ILE A 20 -16.39 13.30 -1.97
N HIS A 21 -16.84 14.42 -2.55
CA HIS A 21 -16.91 14.57 -3.99
C HIS A 21 -15.51 14.79 -4.57
N HIS A 22 -15.11 13.90 -5.46
CA HIS A 22 -13.84 13.96 -6.17
C HIS A 22 -14.05 13.49 -7.61
N GLN A 23 -13.54 14.25 -8.59
CA GLN A 23 -13.49 13.81 -9.98
C GLN A 23 -12.34 12.81 -10.14
N ARG A 24 -12.63 11.56 -9.78
CA ARG A 24 -11.73 10.43 -9.96
C ARG A 24 -11.57 10.15 -11.45
N GLN A 25 -10.36 9.88 -11.91
CA GLN A 25 -10.16 9.30 -13.24
C GLN A 25 -10.63 7.84 -13.21
N THR A 26 -11.31 7.36 -14.25
CA THR A 26 -12.01 6.06 -14.23
C THR A 26 -11.09 4.86 -13.96
N TRP A 27 -9.79 5.00 -14.20
CA TRP A 27 -8.76 3.97 -13.99
C TRP A 27 -8.00 4.06 -12.65
N GLU A 28 -8.22 5.09 -11.82
CA GLU A 28 -7.44 5.27 -10.59
C GLU A 28 -8.05 4.48 -9.44
N GLY A 29 -7.44 3.42 -8.90
CA GLY A 29 -7.92 2.70 -7.70
C GLY A 29 -7.55 3.42 -6.39
N TYR A 30 -8.38 3.40 -5.34
CA TYR A 30 -7.90 3.77 -3.98
C TYR A 30 -7.35 2.54 -3.28
N MET A 31 -6.10 2.61 -2.81
CA MET A 31 -5.39 1.47 -2.19
C MET A 31 -5.58 1.47 -0.67
N ASP A 32 -5.28 2.59 -0.03
CA ASP A 32 -5.35 2.71 1.42
C ASP A 32 -5.77 4.12 1.85
N ALA A 33 -6.25 4.23 3.09
CA ALA A 33 -6.65 5.49 3.69
C ALA A 33 -6.51 5.52 5.21
N LEU A 34 -6.03 6.64 5.72
CA LEU A 34 -5.74 6.84 7.14
C LEU A 34 -6.22 8.20 7.61
N TYR A 35 -6.92 8.25 8.75
CA TYR A 35 -7.23 9.51 9.41
C TYR A 35 -6.07 9.91 10.32
N PHE A 36 -5.50 11.08 10.09
CA PHE A 36 -4.34 11.56 10.83
C PHE A 36 -4.42 13.08 11.04
N LYS A 37 -4.19 13.53 12.28
CA LYS A 37 -4.19 14.94 12.71
C LYS A 37 -5.34 15.80 12.14
N GLY A 38 -6.48 15.19 11.85
CA GLY A 38 -7.70 15.88 11.44
C GLY A 38 -8.11 15.77 9.99
N ASN A 39 -7.26 15.20 9.15
CA ASN A 39 -7.54 14.97 7.74
C ASN A 39 -7.58 13.46 7.46
N PHE A 40 -8.31 13.07 6.42
CA PHE A 40 -8.09 11.76 5.80
C PHE A 40 -6.99 11.89 4.76
N TYR A 41 -6.06 10.95 4.78
CA TYR A 41 -5.07 10.76 3.75
C TYR A 41 -5.45 9.52 2.98
N ILE A 42 -5.40 9.60 1.66
CA ILE A 42 -5.85 8.53 0.77
C ILE A 42 -4.78 8.36 -0.30
N VAL A 43 -4.30 7.14 -0.47
CA VAL A 43 -3.32 6.80 -1.51
C VAL A 43 -3.98 5.94 -2.57
N SER A 44 -3.75 6.28 -3.83
CA SER A 44 -4.27 5.56 -4.98
C SER A 44 -3.24 4.64 -5.63
N SER A 45 -3.70 3.81 -6.56
CA SER A 45 -2.92 2.78 -7.26
C SER A 45 -1.82 3.35 -8.16
N ASN A 46 -1.82 4.66 -8.42
CA ASN A 46 -0.81 5.39 -9.19
C ASN A 46 0.09 6.26 -8.29
N SER A 47 0.21 5.92 -6.99
CA SER A 47 1.01 6.64 -5.98
C SER A 47 0.47 8.00 -5.52
N VAL A 48 -0.61 8.50 -6.12
CA VAL A 48 -1.14 9.82 -5.76
C VAL A 48 -1.69 9.79 -4.34
N THR A 49 -1.27 10.76 -3.52
CA THR A 49 -1.85 10.97 -2.20
C THR A 49 -2.78 12.18 -2.23
N TYR A 50 -3.98 11.98 -1.70
CA TYR A 50 -4.96 13.03 -1.47
C TYR A 50 -5.09 13.32 0.02
N ILE A 51 -5.12 14.60 0.36
CA ILE A 51 -5.47 15.11 1.68
C ILE A 51 -6.92 15.58 1.60
N CYS A 52 -7.81 14.90 2.33
CA CYS A 52 -9.20 15.26 2.45
C CYS A 52 -9.44 15.97 3.79
N ASP A 53 -9.63 17.28 3.74
CA ASP A 53 -10.08 18.06 4.90
C ASP A 53 -11.60 17.94 5.01
N VAL A 54 -12.04 17.06 5.91
CA VAL A 54 -13.46 16.81 6.21
C VAL A 54 -14.07 17.82 7.20
N ARG A 55 -13.30 18.82 7.61
CA ARG A 55 -13.73 19.92 8.50
C ARG A 55 -13.91 21.22 7.72
N ALA A 56 -13.39 21.30 6.49
CA ALA A 56 -13.63 22.41 5.59
C ALA A 56 -15.13 22.67 5.36
N SER A 57 -15.48 23.96 5.26
CA SER A 57 -16.85 24.46 5.08
C SER A 57 -16.93 25.27 3.78
N PRO A 58 -18.00 25.15 2.97
CA PRO A 58 -19.26 24.43 3.23
C PRO A 58 -19.23 22.92 2.94
N GLN A 59 -18.16 22.41 2.33
CA GLN A 59 -18.00 21.01 1.96
C GLN A 59 -16.55 20.55 2.15
N PRO A 60 -16.29 19.24 2.29
CA PRO A 60 -14.94 18.71 2.37
C PRO A 60 -14.09 19.16 1.18
N SER A 61 -12.82 19.49 1.43
CA SER A 61 -11.86 19.86 0.38
C SER A 61 -10.84 18.74 0.18
N MET A 62 -10.28 18.66 -1.04
CA MET A 62 -9.31 17.63 -1.41
C MET A 62 -8.11 18.26 -2.09
N THR A 63 -6.92 18.07 -1.52
CA THR A 63 -5.64 18.56 -2.07
C THR A 63 -4.77 17.39 -2.47
N LYS A 64 -4.13 17.47 -3.65
CA LYS A 64 -3.22 16.45 -4.16
C LYS A 64 -1.78 16.76 -3.74
N ILE A 65 -1.06 15.74 -3.27
CA ILE A 65 0.39 15.75 -3.17
C ILE A 65 0.93 15.21 -4.49
N GLU A 66 1.74 16.00 -5.18
CA GLU A 66 2.40 15.58 -6.43
C GLU A 66 3.50 14.57 -6.12
N VAL A 67 3.53 13.48 -6.88
CA VAL A 67 4.54 12.42 -6.78
C VAL A 67 4.75 11.80 -8.15
N GLU A 68 5.94 11.27 -8.39
CA GLU A 68 6.28 10.43 -9.53
C GLU A 68 5.38 9.18 -9.59
N GLN A 69 5.01 8.81 -10.81
CA GLN A 69 4.05 7.76 -11.09
C GLN A 69 4.71 6.40 -10.91
N CYS A 70 4.01 5.48 -10.24
CA CYS A 70 4.40 4.08 -10.19
C CYS A 70 3.20 3.22 -10.55
N LEU A 71 3.42 2.22 -11.40
CA LEU A 71 2.39 1.29 -11.84
C LEU A 71 2.59 -0.06 -11.12
N LEU A 72 1.48 -0.68 -10.69
CA LEU A 72 1.36 -2.08 -10.21
C LEU A 72 1.86 -2.39 -8.80
N CYS A 73 1.49 -1.60 -7.81
CA CYS A 73 2.10 -1.72 -6.48
C CYS A 73 1.10 -1.51 -5.35
N SER A 74 1.41 -2.09 -4.19
CA SER A 74 0.61 -1.88 -2.99
C SER A 74 1.16 -0.69 -2.21
N PHE A 75 0.28 0.27 -1.92
CA PHE A 75 0.59 1.41 -1.07
C PHE A 75 -0.14 1.27 0.27
N PHE A 76 0.56 1.63 1.35
CA PHE A 76 0.03 1.63 2.71
C PHE A 76 0.29 2.98 3.37
N LEU A 77 -0.62 3.40 4.24
CA LEU A 77 -0.48 4.58 5.08
C LEU A 77 -0.41 4.14 6.55
N VAL A 78 0.63 4.57 7.25
CA VAL A 78 0.88 4.20 8.64
C VAL A 78 1.10 5.44 9.48
N GLU A 79 0.46 5.49 10.64
CA GLU A 79 0.83 6.44 11.69
C GLU A 79 1.98 5.84 12.49
N SER A 80 3.06 6.60 12.65
CA SER A 80 4.24 6.20 13.42
C SER A 80 4.79 7.39 14.18
N ARG A 81 4.86 7.25 15.51
CA ARG A 81 5.45 8.26 16.42
C ARG A 81 4.91 9.69 16.22
N GLY A 82 3.63 9.83 15.88
CA GLY A 82 2.99 11.12 15.64
C GLY A 82 3.29 11.72 14.26
N GLU A 83 3.80 10.92 13.33
CA GLU A 83 4.07 11.26 11.92
C GLU A 83 3.26 10.35 10.99
N LEU A 84 3.03 10.82 9.76
CA LEU A 84 2.35 10.04 8.72
C LEU A 84 3.37 9.49 7.74
N TRP A 85 3.35 8.17 7.57
CA TRP A 85 4.28 7.44 6.73
C TRP A 85 3.51 6.81 5.56
N LYS A 86 4.08 6.87 4.36
CA LYS A 86 3.63 6.15 3.17
C LYS A 86 4.62 5.05 2.86
N ILE A 87 4.13 3.84 2.65
CA ILE A 87 4.94 2.69 2.30
C ILE A 87 4.51 2.21 0.93
N TYR A 88 5.49 1.96 0.07
CA TYR A 88 5.34 1.28 -1.19
C TYR A 88 5.89 -0.14 -1.07
N CYS A 89 5.14 -1.11 -1.57
CA CYS A 89 5.56 -2.50 -1.72
C CYS A 89 5.73 -2.80 -3.21
N GLY A 90 6.98 -3.03 -3.61
CA GLY A 90 7.35 -3.44 -4.96
C GLY A 90 7.28 -4.96 -5.08
N THR A 91 6.51 -5.44 -6.06
CA THR A 91 6.34 -6.87 -6.34
C THR A 91 6.96 -7.25 -7.67
N GLY A 92 7.46 -8.49 -7.78
CA GLY A 92 7.95 -9.06 -9.03
C GLY A 92 7.65 -10.56 -9.09
N TYR A 93 7.70 -11.13 -10.29
CA TYR A 93 7.50 -12.57 -10.48
C TYR A 93 8.65 -13.35 -9.84
N ASP A 94 8.30 -14.47 -9.20
CA ASP A 94 9.30 -15.49 -8.89
C ASP A 94 9.50 -16.38 -10.12
N SER A 95 10.67 -16.31 -10.73
CA SER A 95 11.03 -17.12 -11.91
C SER A 95 11.28 -18.60 -11.57
N SER A 96 11.06 -19.01 -10.32
CA SER A 96 11.32 -20.35 -9.80
C SER A 96 10.07 -21.24 -9.66
N GLU A 97 8.87 -20.73 -9.94
CA GLU A 97 7.64 -21.53 -9.91
C GLU A 97 7.18 -21.83 -11.34
N ASP A 98 7.02 -23.13 -11.65
CA ASP A 98 6.59 -23.63 -12.95
C ASP A 98 5.27 -22.96 -13.40
N GLU A 99 5.14 -22.70 -14.71
CA GLU A 99 3.95 -22.12 -15.34
C GLU A 99 2.69 -22.92 -14.95
N GLU A 100 1.90 -22.44 -13.98
CA GLU A 100 0.59 -23.02 -13.70
C GLU A 100 -0.35 -22.64 -14.86
N GLU A 101 -0.76 -23.65 -15.66
CA GLU A 101 -1.81 -23.51 -16.66
C GLU A 101 -3.12 -23.05 -15.98
N PHE A 102 -3.57 -21.84 -16.31
CA PHE A 102 -4.84 -21.32 -15.82
C PHE A 102 -6.02 -22.09 -16.45
N PRO A 103 -7.10 -22.35 -15.69
CA PRO A 103 -8.33 -22.89 -16.28
C PRO A 103 -8.92 -21.88 -17.28
N GLU A 104 -9.24 -22.36 -18.49
CA GLU A 104 -9.68 -21.57 -19.67
C GLU A 104 -10.95 -20.71 -19.46
N ASP A 105 -11.62 -20.80 -18.31
CA ASP A 105 -12.97 -20.26 -18.10
C ASP A 105 -13.04 -18.84 -17.49
N LEU A 106 -11.92 -18.13 -17.35
CA LEU A 106 -11.89 -16.79 -16.74
C LEU A 106 -11.79 -15.70 -17.81
N HIS A 107 -12.93 -15.17 -18.24
CA HIS A 107 -12.99 -14.01 -19.14
C HIS A 107 -12.34 -12.78 -18.51
N THR A 108 -11.26 -12.30 -19.13
CA THR A 108 -10.62 -11.01 -18.85
C THR A 108 -11.27 -9.93 -19.70
N GLU A 109 -11.88 -8.91 -19.08
CA GLU A 109 -12.17 -7.66 -19.78
C GLU A 109 -10.91 -6.77 -19.74
N ASP A 110 -10.32 -6.57 -20.91
CA ASP A 110 -9.09 -5.81 -21.11
C ASP A 110 -9.34 -4.30 -21.10
N HIS A 111 -8.58 -3.56 -20.28
CA HIS A 111 -8.31 -2.13 -20.52
C HIS A 111 -6.81 -1.88 -20.38
N VAL A 112 -6.14 -1.78 -21.52
CA VAL A 112 -4.71 -1.51 -21.68
C VAL A 112 -4.45 -0.01 -21.56
N ILE A 113 -3.48 0.39 -20.73
CA ILE A 113 -2.90 1.75 -20.77
C ILE A 113 -1.39 1.59 -21.04
N ASN A 114 -0.99 1.91 -22.27
CA ASN A 114 0.42 2.04 -22.68
C ASN A 114 0.86 3.48 -22.45
N GLN A 115 1.75 3.78 -21.50
CA GLN A 115 2.67 4.93 -21.61
C GLN A 115 4.00 4.63 -20.90
N ALA A 116 5.06 4.53 -21.67
CA ALA A 116 6.44 4.62 -21.22
C ALA A 116 6.93 6.04 -21.54
N GLU A 117 7.36 6.80 -20.53
CA GLU A 117 8.16 8.01 -20.75
C GLU A 117 9.45 7.92 -19.93
N GLN A 118 10.58 8.01 -20.63
CA GLN A 118 11.91 8.11 -20.06
C GLN A 118 12.08 9.48 -19.41
N SER A 119 12.56 9.49 -18.16
CA SER A 119 13.16 10.67 -17.55
C SER A 119 14.56 10.31 -17.09
N GLY A 120 15.56 10.92 -17.70
CA GLY A 120 16.89 11.03 -17.13
C GLY A 120 17.08 12.46 -16.62
N ASN A 121 17.53 12.61 -15.37
CA ASN A 121 18.80 13.26 -15.00
C ASN A 121 18.93 13.31 -13.45
N GLY A 122 19.94 12.62 -12.90
CA GLY A 122 20.66 13.05 -11.70
C GLY A 122 19.92 13.10 -10.36
N ASP A 123 19.46 11.96 -9.87
CA ASP A 123 19.59 11.43 -8.49
C ASP A 123 18.86 10.07 -8.52
N LEU A 124 19.49 8.98 -8.08
CA LEU A 124 18.90 7.63 -8.19
C LEU A 124 17.63 7.57 -7.34
N ASN A 125 16.45 7.53 -7.96
CA ASN A 125 15.20 7.30 -7.24
C ASN A 125 15.07 5.80 -6.93
N CYS A 126 14.36 5.43 -5.86
CA CYS A 126 14.13 4.03 -5.50
C CYS A 126 13.49 3.21 -6.63
N PHE A 127 12.78 3.87 -7.54
CA PHE A 127 12.14 3.28 -8.72
C PHE A 127 13.13 2.91 -9.83
N ASP A 128 14.30 3.57 -9.90
CA ASP A 128 15.33 3.25 -10.89
C ASP A 128 16.12 1.98 -10.54
N LYS A 129 15.99 1.49 -9.29
CA LYS A 129 16.73 0.32 -8.78
C LYS A 129 16.15 -1.02 -9.25
N TYR A 130 14.88 -1.06 -9.69
CA TYR A 130 14.18 -2.30 -10.01
C TYR A 130 13.40 -2.15 -11.32
N ASP A 131 13.93 -2.75 -12.39
CA ASP A 131 13.36 -2.76 -13.75
C ASP A 131 11.83 -3.00 -13.75
N LEU A 132 11.11 -2.12 -14.44
CA LEU A 132 9.67 -2.23 -14.68
C LEU A 132 9.39 -3.48 -15.51
N VAL A 133 8.66 -4.43 -14.92
CA VAL A 133 8.36 -5.73 -15.51
C VAL A 133 7.41 -5.63 -16.71
N ASP A 134 7.70 -6.42 -17.75
CA ASP A 134 6.95 -6.57 -19.01
C ASP A 134 5.45 -6.88 -18.80
N HIS A 135 4.59 -6.19 -19.56
CA HIS A 135 3.18 -5.90 -19.27
C HIS A 135 2.16 -6.98 -19.69
N ASN A 136 2.56 -8.23 -19.91
CA ASN A 136 1.73 -9.16 -20.70
C ASN A 136 1.07 -10.35 -19.97
N HIS A 137 1.21 -10.53 -18.65
CA HIS A 137 0.55 -11.65 -17.95
C HIS A 137 -0.03 -11.23 -16.58
N TYR A 138 -1.11 -10.46 -16.61
CA TYR A 138 -1.72 -9.93 -15.40
C TYR A 138 -2.50 -11.01 -14.63
N PHE A 139 -2.20 -11.03 -13.32
CA PHE A 139 -2.71 -11.92 -12.28
C PHE A 139 -2.08 -13.32 -12.31
N SER A 140 -0.90 -13.44 -11.71
CA SER A 140 -0.36 -14.75 -11.33
C SER A 140 -0.17 -14.81 -9.82
N SER A 141 -0.48 -15.99 -9.25
CA SER A 141 -0.17 -16.38 -7.87
C SER A 141 1.31 -16.28 -7.52
N SER A 142 2.19 -16.07 -8.52
CA SER A 142 3.65 -15.99 -8.40
C SER A 142 4.21 -14.58 -8.17
N LEU A 143 3.38 -13.53 -8.09
CA LEU A 143 3.87 -12.21 -7.68
C LEU A 143 4.26 -12.23 -6.20
N LYS A 144 5.52 -11.88 -5.92
CA LYS A 144 6.09 -11.81 -4.58
C LYS A 144 6.61 -10.42 -4.30
N THR A 145 6.50 -9.97 -3.05
CA THR A 145 7.16 -8.78 -2.54
C THR A 145 8.67 -8.93 -2.71
N LYS A 146 9.32 -7.91 -3.27
CA LYS A 146 10.76 -7.87 -3.52
C LYS A 146 11.47 -6.77 -2.73
N TYR A 147 10.81 -5.63 -2.52
CA TYR A 147 11.39 -4.50 -1.80
C TYR A 147 10.31 -3.54 -1.29
N PHE A 148 10.71 -2.63 -0.40
CA PHE A 148 9.87 -1.57 0.11
C PHE A 148 10.56 -0.22 -0.01
N CYS A 149 9.75 0.81 -0.24
CA CYS A 149 10.17 2.20 -0.14
C CYS A 149 9.29 2.89 0.90
N VAL A 150 9.90 3.75 1.73
CA VAL A 150 9.21 4.37 2.86
C VAL A 150 9.44 5.87 2.80
N TRP A 151 8.36 6.63 2.93
CA TRP A 151 8.39 8.08 3.01
C TRP A 151 7.64 8.58 4.22
N LYS A 152 8.05 9.73 4.75
CA LYS A 152 7.29 10.49 5.76
C LYS A 152 6.75 11.78 5.16
N LEU A 153 5.57 12.18 5.61
CA LEU A 153 4.94 13.42 5.16
C LEU A 153 5.62 14.60 5.83
N ASP A 154 6.17 15.50 5.01
CA ASP A 154 6.62 16.80 5.45
C ASP A 154 5.53 17.86 5.24
N THR A 155 5.35 18.67 6.28
CA THR A 155 4.40 19.79 6.32
C THR A 155 5.03 21.06 6.92
N VAL A 156 6.36 21.08 7.08
CA VAL A 156 7.08 22.16 7.77
C VAL A 156 6.99 23.47 6.97
N GLY A 157 6.78 24.58 7.70
CA GLY A 157 7.01 25.94 7.19
C GLY A 157 5.93 26.53 6.28
N GLY A 158 4.74 25.89 6.16
CA GLY A 158 3.67 26.39 5.30
C GLY A 158 3.89 26.13 3.80
N SER A 159 4.92 25.36 3.47
CA SER A 159 5.16 24.82 2.13
C SER A 159 4.05 23.82 1.75
N LYS A 160 3.91 23.56 0.44
CA LYS A 160 3.03 22.50 -0.07
C LYS A 160 3.48 21.15 0.55
N PRO A 161 2.57 20.32 1.08
CA PRO A 161 2.94 19.04 1.65
C PRO A 161 3.67 18.16 0.63
N SER A 162 4.70 17.47 1.08
CA SER A 162 5.55 16.61 0.25
C SER A 162 5.99 15.35 0.99
N TRP A 163 6.43 14.33 0.25
CA TRP A 163 6.98 13.11 0.81
C TRP A 163 8.51 13.22 0.87
N ILE A 164 9.11 12.80 1.98
CA ILE A 164 10.56 12.71 2.17
C ILE A 164 10.94 11.25 2.39
N ASP A 165 11.95 10.78 1.67
CA ASP A 165 12.50 9.42 1.80
C ASP A 165 12.97 9.12 3.22
N VAL A 166 12.76 7.87 3.63
CA VAL A 166 13.19 7.33 4.92
C VAL A 166 14.15 6.19 4.67
N GLU A 167 15.41 6.40 5.02
CA GLU A 167 16.48 5.40 4.87
C GLU A 167 16.55 4.40 6.04
N ASN A 168 15.89 4.69 7.16
CA ASN A 168 15.86 3.81 8.33
C ASN A 168 14.57 4.00 9.16
N LEU A 169 14.03 2.92 9.72
CA LEU A 169 12.81 2.98 10.54
C LEU A 169 13.11 3.36 12.01
N ASP A 170 14.39 3.42 12.42
CA ASP A 170 14.88 3.87 13.72
C ASP A 170 14.12 3.33 14.93
N GLY A 171 14.18 2.02 15.16
CA GLY A 171 13.57 1.40 16.36
C GLY A 171 12.07 1.16 16.22
N VAL A 172 11.54 1.28 15.00
CA VAL A 172 10.14 0.99 14.65
C VAL A 172 10.07 -0.31 13.87
N ALA A 173 9.01 -1.08 14.10
CA ALA A 173 8.56 -2.14 13.20
C ALA A 173 7.21 -1.77 12.59
N LEU A 174 7.05 -2.01 11.29
CA LEU A 174 5.82 -1.77 10.55
C LEU A 174 5.06 -3.08 10.31
N PHE A 175 3.74 -3.05 10.40
CA PHE A 175 2.86 -4.19 10.17
C PHE A 175 1.86 -3.80 9.08
N LEU A 176 1.99 -4.42 7.91
CA LEU A 176 1.26 -4.09 6.68
C LEU A 176 0.37 -5.27 6.26
N GLY A 177 -0.87 -5.01 5.86
CA GLY A 177 -1.77 -6.07 5.45
C GLY A 177 -3.12 -5.55 4.93
N LEU A 178 -4.12 -6.43 4.85
CA LEU A 178 -5.46 -6.08 4.34
C LEU A 178 -6.23 -5.10 5.22
N ASN A 179 -5.99 -5.17 6.53
CA ASN A 179 -6.60 -4.28 7.50
C ASN A 179 -5.74 -3.02 7.69
N GLN A 180 -6.13 -2.18 8.65
CA GLN A 180 -5.37 -0.97 8.94
C GLN A 180 -3.95 -1.30 9.37
N SER A 181 -2.98 -0.84 8.58
CA SER A 181 -1.55 -0.97 8.88
C SER A 181 -1.18 -0.14 10.10
N PHE A 182 -0.19 -0.60 10.87
CA PHE A 182 0.25 0.09 12.08
C PHE A 182 1.76 -0.05 12.32
N SER A 183 2.28 0.75 13.25
CA SER A 183 3.67 0.70 13.69
C SER A 183 3.76 0.29 15.16
N LEU A 184 4.86 -0.35 15.54
CA LEU A 184 5.24 -0.63 16.93
C LEU A 184 6.64 -0.10 17.21
N SER A 185 6.81 0.53 18.37
CA SER A 185 8.12 0.92 18.89
C SER A 185 8.21 0.82 20.42
N ASP A 186 7.28 0.07 21.03
CA ASP A 186 7.26 -0.13 22.48
C ASP A 186 8.26 -1.22 22.87
N PRO A 187 9.31 -0.90 23.65
CA PRO A 187 10.32 -1.87 24.07
C PRO A 187 9.77 -2.94 25.04
N ARG A 188 8.56 -2.74 25.58
CA ARG A 188 7.90 -3.70 26.49
C ARG A 188 7.16 -4.80 25.73
N ILE A 189 6.89 -4.62 24.44
CA ILE A 189 6.27 -5.64 23.60
C ILE A 189 7.39 -6.53 23.06
N PHE A 190 7.30 -7.83 23.35
CA PHE A 190 8.28 -8.83 22.90
C PHE A 190 7.78 -9.57 21.66
N GLY A 191 8.71 -10.10 20.86
CA GLY A 191 8.40 -10.99 19.73
C GLY A 191 8.45 -10.33 18.34
N TYR A 192 8.72 -9.03 18.26
CA TYR A 192 9.07 -8.35 17.02
C TYR A 192 10.51 -7.80 17.09
N GLN A 193 11.06 -7.46 15.93
CA GLN A 193 12.36 -6.84 15.81
C GLN A 193 12.19 -5.47 15.14
N GLU A 194 12.90 -4.47 15.66
CA GLU A 194 12.97 -3.14 15.07
C GLU A 194 13.57 -3.15 13.67
N ASN A 195 13.32 -2.08 12.89
CA ASN A 195 13.82 -1.90 11.53
C ASN A 195 13.38 -3.04 10.59
N ARG A 196 12.17 -3.54 10.82
CA ARG A 196 11.54 -4.57 10.01
C ARG A 196 10.14 -4.19 9.58
N ILE A 197 9.75 -4.69 8.43
CA ILE A 197 8.40 -4.59 7.89
C ILE A 197 7.82 -6.01 7.84
N TYR A 198 6.81 -6.25 8.66
CA TYR A 198 6.02 -7.47 8.69
C TYR A 198 4.85 -7.27 7.75
N TYR A 199 4.75 -8.08 6.70
CA TYR A 199 3.70 -7.93 5.69
C TYR A 199 2.95 -9.23 5.45
N THR A 200 1.67 -9.08 5.13
CA THR A 200 0.79 -10.16 4.68
C THR A 200 0.22 -9.82 3.31
N ASP A 201 -0.16 -10.84 2.54
CA ASP A 201 -0.80 -10.67 1.24
C ASP A 201 -2.01 -9.73 1.37
N SER A 202 -1.95 -8.62 0.66
CA SER A 202 -2.94 -7.55 0.68
C SER A 202 -3.74 -7.45 -0.62
N SER A 203 -3.64 -8.44 -1.51
CA SER A 203 -4.28 -8.40 -2.82
C SER A 203 -5.78 -8.65 -2.75
N ARG A 204 -6.53 -7.55 -2.60
CA ARG A 204 -8.01 -7.57 -2.53
C ARG A 204 -8.65 -8.22 -3.75
N GLU A 205 -8.11 -8.01 -4.95
CA GLU A 205 -8.70 -8.54 -6.18
C GLU A 205 -8.49 -10.04 -6.33
N LEU A 206 -7.31 -10.56 -5.98
CA LEU A 206 -7.07 -12.01 -5.97
C LEU A 206 -7.98 -12.70 -4.96
N HIS A 207 -8.14 -12.11 -3.76
CA HIS A 207 -9.06 -12.63 -2.76
C HIS A 207 -10.53 -12.61 -3.22
N LYS A 208 -10.99 -11.52 -3.85
CA LYS A 208 -12.36 -11.40 -4.39
C LYS A 208 -12.66 -12.45 -5.46
N ARG A 209 -11.70 -12.70 -6.36
CA ARG A 209 -11.83 -13.70 -7.43
C ARG A 209 -11.66 -15.14 -6.93
N GLY A 210 -11.33 -15.33 -5.65
CA GLY A 210 -11.12 -16.65 -5.06
C GLY A 210 -9.82 -17.33 -5.51
N TRP A 211 -8.95 -16.61 -6.22
CA TRP A 211 -7.71 -17.13 -6.78
C TRP A 211 -6.74 -17.54 -5.67
N PRO A 212 -5.82 -18.48 -5.96
CA PRO A 212 -4.75 -18.84 -5.03
C PRO A 212 -4.03 -17.57 -4.58
N SER A 213 -4.14 -17.26 -3.29
CA SER A 213 -3.65 -16.06 -2.63
C SER A 213 -3.29 -16.40 -1.18
N GLY A 214 -2.52 -15.54 -0.52
CA GLY A 214 -1.93 -15.76 0.79
C GLY A 214 -0.48 -16.25 0.75
N TYR A 215 0.17 -16.18 -0.42
CA TYR A 215 1.55 -16.65 -0.60
C TYR A 215 2.61 -15.59 -0.35
N ASP A 216 2.23 -14.33 -0.39
CA ASP A 216 3.14 -13.20 -0.24
C ASP A 216 3.08 -12.67 1.19
N THR A 217 3.68 -13.42 2.12
CA THR A 217 3.79 -13.02 3.53
C THR A 217 5.25 -13.13 3.95
N GLY A 218 5.75 -12.13 4.65
CA GLY A 218 7.16 -12.09 4.96
C GLY A 218 7.55 -11.02 5.98
N ILE A 219 8.84 -11.00 6.24
CA ILE A 219 9.51 -10.05 7.11
C ILE A 219 10.63 -9.44 6.28
N PHE A 220 10.48 -8.18 5.90
CA PHE A 220 11.54 -7.43 5.24
C PHE A 220 12.42 -6.75 6.28
N ASN A 221 13.72 -6.97 6.19
CA ASN A 221 14.73 -6.28 6.99
C ASN A 221 15.16 -5.01 6.26
N PHE A 222 14.85 -3.85 6.86
CA PHE A 222 15.08 -2.56 6.23
C PHE A 222 16.56 -2.16 6.16
N ARG A 223 17.45 -2.86 6.89
CA ARG A 223 18.88 -2.54 6.91
C ARG A 223 19.67 -3.15 5.76
N ASP A 224 19.27 -4.33 5.30
CA ASP A 224 20.02 -5.13 4.33
C ASP A 224 19.17 -5.63 3.15
N ASP A 225 17.94 -5.13 3.04
CA ASP A 225 16.96 -5.46 2.01
C ASP A 225 16.60 -6.96 1.93
N THR A 226 16.84 -7.74 2.99
CA THR A 226 16.52 -9.17 3.00
C THR A 226 15.05 -9.45 3.32
N ILE A 227 14.48 -10.48 2.68
CA ILE A 227 13.12 -10.96 2.95
C ILE A 227 13.21 -12.36 3.55
N GLU A 228 12.60 -12.51 4.72
CA GLU A 228 12.42 -13.79 5.40
C GLU A 228 10.95 -14.22 5.35
N SER A 229 10.70 -15.53 5.29
CA SER A 229 9.33 -16.05 5.39
C SER A 229 8.78 -15.84 6.81
N LEU A 230 7.57 -15.27 6.91
CA LEU A 230 6.91 -15.01 8.19
C LEU A 230 6.53 -16.32 8.92
N TYR A 231 6.11 -17.33 8.16
CA TYR A 231 5.88 -18.68 8.66
C TYR A 231 6.06 -19.68 7.53
N LYS A 232 6.66 -20.83 7.85
CA LYS A 232 6.82 -21.94 6.91
C LYS A 232 5.52 -22.71 6.84
N THR A 233 4.88 -22.73 5.67
CA THR A 233 3.69 -23.54 5.41
C THR A 233 3.86 -24.27 4.10
N ASP A 234 3.43 -25.54 4.06
CA ASP A 234 3.30 -26.32 2.83
C ASP A 234 1.94 -26.06 2.16
N SER A 235 1.07 -25.24 2.77
CA SER A 235 -0.25 -24.95 2.25
C SER A 235 -0.19 -24.04 1.03
N LYS A 236 -0.83 -24.50 -0.06
CA LYS A 236 -1.00 -23.72 -1.29
C LYS A 236 -2.16 -22.72 -1.23
N SER A 237 -2.77 -22.51 -0.07
CA SER A 237 -3.76 -21.44 0.08
C SER A 237 -3.95 -21.11 1.55
N VAL A 238 -3.98 -19.83 1.87
CA VAL A 238 -4.26 -19.35 3.22
C VAL A 238 -5.56 -18.56 3.16
N LYS A 239 -6.64 -19.22 3.58
CA LYS A 239 -7.99 -18.67 3.61
C LYS A 239 -8.56 -18.82 5.04
N PRO A 240 -9.08 -17.75 5.66
CA PRO A 240 -9.13 -16.37 5.14
C PRO A 240 -7.72 -15.73 5.08
N PRO A 241 -7.58 -14.62 4.34
CA PRO A 241 -6.33 -13.88 4.31
C PRO A 241 -5.87 -13.47 5.72
N ALA A 242 -4.56 -13.48 5.95
CA ALA A 242 -3.99 -13.06 7.22
C ALA A 242 -4.24 -11.56 7.46
N ILE A 243 -4.59 -11.21 8.70
CA ILE A 243 -4.74 -9.83 9.15
C ILE A 243 -3.94 -9.62 10.43
N TRP A 244 -3.50 -8.40 10.66
CA TRP A 244 -2.82 -8.05 11.91
C TRP A 244 -3.83 -7.56 12.94
N VAL A 245 -3.70 -7.99 14.19
CA VAL A 245 -4.55 -7.51 15.28
C VAL A 245 -3.69 -7.00 16.42
N THR A 246 -4.01 -5.80 16.91
CA THR A 246 -3.46 -5.28 18.15
C THR A 246 -4.54 -5.37 19.23
N PRO A 247 -4.29 -6.07 20.35
CA PRO A 247 -5.21 -6.04 21.46
C PRO A 247 -5.28 -4.60 21.98
N LYS A 248 -6.51 -4.07 22.13
CA LYS A 248 -6.71 -2.79 22.80
C LYS A 248 -6.53 -3.04 24.30
N ALA A 249 -5.60 -2.30 24.91
CA ALA A 249 -5.47 -2.22 26.36
C ALA A 249 -6.68 -1.51 26.97
#